data_AF-A0A847CGY0-F1
#
_entry.id   AF-A0A847CGY0-F1
#
_cell.length_a   1.000
_cell.length_b   1.000
_cell.length_c   1.000
_cell.angle_alpha   90.00
_cell.angle_beta   90.00
_cell.angle_gamma   90.00
#
_symmetry.space_group_name_H-M   'P 1'
#
loop_
_entity.id
_entity.type
_entity.pdbx_description
1 polymer ?
#
loop_
_entity_poly.entity_id
_entity_poly.type
_entity_poly.pdbx_seq_one_letter_code
_entity_poly.pdbx_strand_id
1 'polypeptide(L)'
;MKENKLNVGFSVGITASIIMLLFHIVVDLIYERRAISDYFLWAIQLIFYFFIGMTAANKDYHNNIDMDEPLNGMLNAARGSGMVLSAIIWVYIFLRAMIVGAFQVFGGLGIGMTMAFLVLDFSMAIGLSTFGGSLVKKQHDFENYE
;
A
#
# COMPACT_ATOMS: atom_id res chain seq x y z
N MET A 1 17.28 26.88 -4.54
CA MET A 1 17.41 25.41 -4.50
C MET A 1 16.01 24.84 -4.35
N LYS A 2 15.49 24.08 -5.32
CA LYS A 2 14.28 23.28 -5.08
C LYS A 2 14.68 22.21 -4.09
N GLU A 3 14.21 22.30 -2.85
CA GLU A 3 14.34 21.20 -1.90
C GLU A 3 13.81 19.94 -2.57
N ASN A 4 14.59 18.87 -2.49
CA ASN A 4 14.25 17.58 -3.06
C ASN A 4 13.14 16.97 -2.19
N LYS A 5 11.92 17.52 -2.29
CA LYS A 5 10.76 17.02 -1.55
C LYS A 5 10.52 15.59 -2.02
N LEU A 6 10.75 14.63 -1.11
CA LEU A 6 10.42 13.22 -1.31
C LEU A 6 8.98 13.12 -1.84
N ASN A 7 8.79 12.34 -2.91
CA ASN A 7 7.49 12.09 -3.50
C ASN A 7 6.51 11.66 -2.39
N VAL A 8 5.39 12.37 -2.25
CA VAL A 8 4.42 12.17 -1.16
C VAL A 8 3.96 10.72 -1.10
N GLY A 9 3.65 10.13 -2.25
CA GLY A 9 3.23 8.74 -2.37
C GLY A 9 4.29 7.78 -1.81
N PHE A 10 5.56 8.00 -2.13
CA PHE A 10 6.66 7.21 -1.59
C PHE A 10 6.79 7.34 -0.07
N SER A 11 6.74 8.57 0.46
CA SER A 11 6.85 8.81 1.92
C SER A 11 5.72 8.14 2.71
N VAL A 12 4.48 8.25 2.21
CA VAL A 12 3.30 7.67 2.86
C VAL A 12 3.33 6.15 2.73
N GLY A 13 3.72 5.63 1.56
CA GLY A 13 3.91 4.20 1.32
C GLY A 13 4.90 3.57 2.29
N ILE A 14 6.07 4.20 2.53
CA ILE A 14 7.06 3.71 3.51
C ILE A 14 6.47 3.66 4.92
N THR A 15 5.87 4.76 5.38
CA THR A 15 5.31 4.82 6.74
C THR A 15 4.27 3.73 6.95
N ALA A 16 3.36 3.56 5.98
CA ALA A 16 2.36 2.52 6.05
C ALA A 16 2.95 1.10 5.99
N SER A 17 4.02 0.91 5.20
CA SER A 17 4.76 -0.36 5.13
C SER A 17 5.34 -0.74 6.47
N ILE A 18 5.96 0.21 7.18
CA ILE A 18 6.53 -0.05 8.51
C ILE A 18 5.43 -0.52 9.47
N ILE A 19 4.29 0.18 9.50
CA ILE A 19 3.14 -0.19 10.35
C ILE A 19 2.65 -1.60 9.99
N MET A 20 2.46 -1.88 8.69
CA MET A 20 1.94 -3.15 8.22
C MET A 20 2.94 -4.31 8.44
N LEU A 21 4.24 -4.06 8.33
CA LEU A 21 5.29 -5.04 8.66
C LEU A 21 5.28 -5.39 10.14
N LEU A 22 5.19 -4.38 11.02
CA LEU A 22 5.09 -4.62 12.46
C LEU A 22 3.84 -5.46 12.77
N PHE A 23 2.72 -5.16 12.10
CA PHE A 23 1.50 -5.95 12.24
C PHE A 23 1.69 -7.40 11.76
N HIS A 24 2.32 -7.63 10.61
CA HIS A 24 2.67 -8.97 10.13
C HIS A 24 3.53 -9.73 11.15
N ILE A 25 4.57 -9.10 11.69
CA ILE A 25 5.46 -9.70 12.68
C ILE A 25 4.69 -10.11 13.93
N VAL A 26 3.82 -9.24 14.45
CA VAL A 26 3.00 -9.54 15.64
C VAL A 26 2.06 -10.72 15.38
N VAL A 27 1.38 -10.74 14.22
CA VAL A 27 0.49 -11.83 13.86
C VAL A 27 1.26 -13.15 13.67
N ASP A 28 2.42 -13.12 13.01
CA ASP A 28 3.27 -14.29 12.81
C ASP A 28 3.77 -14.87 14.15
N LEU A 29 4.03 -14.02 15.16
CA LEU A 29 4.39 -14.43 16.52
C LEU A 29 3.21 -15.08 17.28
N ILE A 30 1.98 -14.57 17.11
CA ILE A 30 0.78 -15.09 17.80
C ILE A 30 0.32 -16.42 17.19
N TYR A 31 0.32 -16.52 15.87
CA TYR A 31 -0.25 -17.65 15.14
C TYR A 31 0.79 -18.70 14.73
N GLU A 32 2.01 -18.62 15.27
CA GLU A 32 3.11 -19.55 15.00
C GLU A 32 3.34 -19.80 13.50
N ARG A 33 3.23 -18.74 12.67
CA ARG A 33 3.46 -18.78 11.22
C ARG A 33 2.53 -19.73 10.44
N ARG A 34 1.30 -19.97 10.92
CA ARG A 34 0.31 -20.77 10.19
C ARG A 34 -0.13 -20.09 8.89
N ALA A 35 -0.23 -20.85 7.80
CA ALA A 35 -0.69 -20.34 6.49
C ALA A 35 -2.01 -19.56 6.51
N ILE A 36 -2.90 -19.79 7.49
CA ILE A 36 -4.17 -19.05 7.61
C ILE A 36 -3.96 -17.58 7.99
N SER A 37 -2.86 -17.23 8.66
CA SER A 37 -2.53 -15.84 8.99
C SER A 37 -2.21 -15.04 7.74
N ASP A 38 -1.62 -15.66 6.70
CA ASP A 38 -1.28 -14.98 5.45
C ASP A 38 -2.52 -14.46 4.72
N TYR A 39 -3.58 -15.25 4.62
CA TYR A 39 -4.83 -14.83 3.98
C TYR A 39 -5.52 -13.71 4.77
N PHE A 40 -5.49 -13.80 6.09
CA PHE A 40 -6.05 -12.78 6.97
C PHE A 40 -5.29 -11.45 6.87
N LEU A 41 -3.95 -11.51 6.90
CA LEU A 41 -3.07 -10.35 6.73
C LEU A 41 -3.25 -9.72 5.35
N TRP A 42 -3.35 -10.54 4.31
CA TRP A 42 -3.63 -10.07 2.96
C TRP A 42 -4.98 -9.35 2.86
N ALA A 43 -6.05 -9.90 3.46
CA ALA A 43 -7.35 -9.24 3.49
C ALA A 43 -7.31 -7.88 4.21
N ILE A 44 -6.60 -7.78 5.33
CA ILE A 44 -6.37 -6.51 6.03
C ILE A 44 -5.57 -5.54 5.14
N GLN A 45 -4.55 -6.02 4.45
CA GLN A 45 -3.72 -5.23 3.55
C GLN A 45 -4.55 -4.56 2.44
N LEU A 46 -5.54 -5.26 1.90
CA LEU A 46 -6.46 -4.70 0.90
C LEU A 46 -7.20 -3.47 1.44
N ILE A 47 -7.69 -3.54 2.68
CA ILE A 47 -8.35 -2.41 3.35
C ILE A 47 -7.34 -1.26 3.54
N PHE A 48 -6.11 -1.57 3.95
CA PHE A 48 -5.06 -0.57 4.12
C PHE A 48 -4.74 0.17 2.82
N TYR A 49 -4.69 -0.51 1.67
CA TYR A 49 -4.43 0.16 0.38
C TYR A 49 -5.38 1.32 0.11
N PHE A 50 -6.67 1.15 0.43
CA PHE A 50 -7.67 2.19 0.28
C PHE A 50 -7.36 3.42 1.15
N PHE A 51 -7.16 3.22 2.46
CA PHE A 51 -6.91 4.31 3.40
C PHE A 51 -5.58 5.02 3.18
N ILE A 52 -4.54 4.27 2.78
CA ILE A 52 -3.23 4.84 2.45
C ILE A 52 -3.34 5.70 1.18
N GLY A 53 -4.11 5.26 0.18
CA GLY A 53 -4.40 6.04 -1.02
C GLY A 53 -5.08 7.37 -0.69
N MET A 54 -6.09 7.36 0.19
CA MET A 54 -6.74 8.58 0.70
C MET A 54 -5.74 9.50 1.42
N THR A 55 -4.92 8.93 2.30
CA THR A 55 -3.94 9.68 3.09
C THR A 55 -2.88 10.34 2.21
N ALA A 56 -2.37 9.61 1.21
CA ALA A 56 -1.39 10.13 0.25
C ALA A 56 -1.99 11.23 -0.62
N ALA A 57 -3.23 11.07 -1.09
CA ALA A 57 -3.92 12.10 -1.86
C ALA A 57 -4.14 13.38 -1.04
N ASN A 58 -4.65 13.28 0.20
CA ASN A 58 -4.84 14.44 1.08
C ASN A 58 -3.52 15.15 1.39
N LYS A 59 -2.46 14.40 1.68
CA LYS A 59 -1.14 14.97 1.96
C LYS A 59 -0.55 15.67 0.74
N ASP A 60 -0.77 15.13 -0.46
CA ASP A 60 -0.31 15.75 -1.71
C ASP A 60 -1.07 17.05 -2.00
N TYR A 61 -2.39 17.05 -1.80
CA TYR A 61 -3.22 18.25 -1.91
C TYR A 61 -2.72 19.37 -1.00
N HIS A 62 -2.57 19.11 0.30
CA HIS A 62 -2.11 20.12 1.25
C HIS A 62 -0.69 20.63 0.97
N ASN A 63 0.18 19.81 0.37
CA ASN A 63 1.52 20.23 -0.01
C ASN A 63 1.55 21.12 -1.26
N ASN A 64 0.49 21.07 -2.08
CA ASN A 64 0.39 21.74 -3.36
C ASN A 64 -0.80 22.73 -3.40
N ILE A 65 -1.42 23.06 -2.27
CA ILE A 65 -2.63 23.88 -2.18
C ILE A 65 -2.44 25.29 -2.79
N ASP A 66 -1.22 25.82 -2.70
CA ASP A 66 -0.86 27.14 -3.25
C ASP A 66 -0.44 27.08 -4.74
N MET A 67 -0.51 25.92 -5.39
CA MET A 67 -0.21 25.77 -6.82
C MET A 67 -1.47 26.00 -7.67
N ASP A 68 -1.28 26.38 -8.94
CA ASP A 68 -2.38 26.61 -9.89
C ASP A 68 -3.27 25.37 -10.10
N GLU A 69 -2.71 24.17 -9.93
CA GLU A 69 -3.40 22.88 -10.14
C GLU A 69 -3.15 21.92 -8.96
N PRO A 70 -3.73 22.17 -7.77
CA PRO A 70 -3.42 21.42 -6.55
C PRO A 70 -3.85 19.94 -6.61
N LEU A 71 -4.73 19.60 -7.56
CA LEU A 71 -5.32 18.27 -7.70
C LEU A 71 -4.58 17.34 -8.67
N ASN A 72 -3.63 17.86 -9.46
CA ASN A 72 -3.02 17.09 -10.55
C ASN A 72 -2.09 15.95 -10.07
N GLY A 73 -1.50 16.09 -8.88
CA GLY A 73 -0.60 15.09 -8.29
C GLY A 73 -1.28 13.98 -7.47
N MET A 74 -2.49 14.22 -6.97
CA MET A 74 -3.10 13.41 -5.89
C MET A 74 -3.27 11.94 -6.25
N LEU A 75 -3.74 11.64 -7.47
CA LEU A 75 -3.95 10.25 -7.90
C LEU A 75 -2.63 9.49 -8.09
N ASN A 76 -1.57 10.19 -8.52
CA ASN A 76 -0.24 9.60 -8.65
C ASN A 76 0.39 9.34 -7.28
N ALA A 77 0.20 10.25 -6.32
CA ALA A 77 0.60 10.03 -4.93
C ALA A 77 -0.13 8.82 -4.32
N ALA A 78 -1.45 8.73 -4.54
CA ALA A 78 -2.27 7.60 -4.08
C ALA A 78 -1.77 6.27 -4.67
N ARG A 79 -1.62 6.18 -6.01
CA ARG A 79 -1.09 4.98 -6.69
C ARG A 79 0.29 4.59 -6.18
N GLY A 80 1.20 5.55 -6.12
CA GLY A 80 2.58 5.31 -5.68
C GLY A 80 2.63 4.77 -4.25
N SER A 81 1.78 5.27 -3.35
CA SER A 81 1.75 4.80 -1.97
C SER A 81 1.33 3.33 -1.83
N GLY A 82 0.29 2.90 -2.56
CA GLY A 82 -0.12 1.49 -2.61
C GLY A 82 0.95 0.58 -3.21
N MET A 83 1.58 1.00 -4.30
CA MET A 83 2.66 0.22 -4.94
C MET A 83 3.87 0.03 -4.02
N VAL A 84 4.29 1.09 -3.31
CA VAL A 84 5.41 1.01 -2.36
C VAL A 84 5.07 0.07 -1.21
N LEU A 85 3.84 0.14 -0.67
CA LEU A 85 3.38 -0.79 0.34
C LEU A 85 3.43 -2.24 -0.15
N SER A 86 2.82 -2.53 -1.30
CA SER A 86 2.80 -3.87 -1.89
C SER A 86 4.22 -4.40 -2.09
N ALA A 87 5.10 -3.61 -2.68
CA ALA A 87 6.49 -4.00 -2.93
C ALA A 87 7.23 -4.37 -1.64
N ILE A 88 7.15 -3.54 -0.60
CA ILE A 88 7.83 -3.79 0.67
C ILE A 88 7.27 -5.03 1.38
N ILE A 89 5.95 -5.21 1.40
CA ILE A 89 5.34 -6.40 2.00
C ILE A 89 5.73 -7.67 1.24
N TRP A 90 5.75 -7.66 -0.09
CA TRP A 90 6.19 -8.83 -0.86
C TRP A 90 7.67 -9.16 -0.62
N VAL A 91 8.54 -8.16 -0.51
CA VAL A 91 9.93 -8.39 -0.08
C VAL A 91 9.98 -9.10 1.27
N TYR A 92 9.17 -8.66 2.25
CA TYR A 92 9.07 -9.34 3.54
C TYR A 92 8.56 -10.78 3.41
N ILE A 93 7.49 -11.01 2.65
CA ILE A 93 6.93 -12.36 2.42
C ILE A 93 7.98 -13.29 1.81
N PHE A 94 8.76 -12.82 0.83
CA PHE A 94 9.85 -13.60 0.24
C PHE A 94 10.98 -13.89 1.23
N LEU A 95 11.44 -12.89 1.99
CA LEU A 95 12.47 -13.09 3.02
C LEU A 95 12.00 -14.09 4.07
N ARG A 96 10.74 -13.99 4.52
CA ARG A 96 10.13 -14.94 5.45
C ARG A 96 10.05 -16.34 4.83
N ALA A 97 9.70 -16.46 3.56
CA ALA A 97 9.68 -17.72 2.82
C ALA A 97 11.07 -18.39 2.81
N MET A 98 12.14 -17.61 2.66
CA MET A 98 13.51 -18.14 2.67
C MET A 98 13.92 -18.66 4.05
N ILE A 99 13.48 -18.03 5.13
CA ILE A 99 13.82 -18.43 6.51
C ILE A 99 13.06 -19.69 6.93
N VAL A 100 11.77 -19.78 6.57
CA VAL A 100 10.85 -20.83 7.05
C VAL A 100 10.77 -22.02 6.06
N GLY A 101 11.18 -21.80 4.82
CA GLY A 101 11.03 -22.73 3.70
C GLY A 101 9.87 -22.34 2.79
N ALA A 102 10.13 -22.30 1.48
CA ALA A 102 9.20 -21.78 0.47
C ALA A 102 7.83 -22.49 0.42
N PHE A 103 7.77 -23.75 0.88
CA PHE A 103 6.54 -24.55 0.93
C PHE A 103 5.59 -24.19 2.07
N GLN A 104 5.97 -23.27 2.97
CA GLN A 104 5.10 -22.88 4.09
C GLN A 104 4.33 -21.58 3.84
N VAL A 105 4.70 -20.80 2.81
CA VAL A 105 4.00 -19.55 2.46
C VAL A 105 2.69 -19.84 1.75
N PHE A 106 1.60 -19.22 2.19
CA PHE A 106 0.22 -19.47 1.73
C PHE A 106 -0.21 -20.96 1.76
N GLY A 107 0.45 -21.80 2.57
CA GLY A 107 0.12 -23.23 2.66
C GLY A 107 0.71 -24.09 1.55
N GLY A 108 1.80 -23.64 0.91
CA GLY A 108 2.56 -24.48 -0.02
C GLY A 108 2.02 -24.50 -1.45
N LEU A 109 1.33 -23.44 -1.86
CA LEU A 109 0.74 -23.29 -3.20
C LEU A 109 1.76 -23.33 -4.36
N GLY A 110 3.06 -23.36 -4.06
CA GLY A 110 4.14 -23.37 -5.05
C GLY A 110 4.39 -21.99 -5.68
N ILE A 111 5.55 -21.86 -6.31
CA ILE A 111 6.07 -20.58 -6.83
C ILE A 111 5.11 -19.93 -7.83
N GLY A 112 4.46 -20.73 -8.70
CA GLY A 112 3.54 -20.22 -9.73
C GLY A 112 2.33 -19.49 -9.14
N MET A 113 1.67 -20.08 -8.14
CA MET A 113 0.55 -19.43 -7.45
C MET A 113 1.03 -18.20 -6.67
N THR A 114 2.17 -18.27 -5.99
CA THR A 114 2.75 -17.10 -5.30
C THR A 114 2.95 -15.91 -6.25
N MET A 115 3.44 -16.15 -7.48
CA MET A 115 3.58 -15.10 -8.49
C MET A 115 2.23 -14.55 -8.95
N ALA A 116 1.20 -15.39 -9.10
CA ALA A 116 -0.14 -14.93 -9.43
C ALA A 116 -0.74 -14.04 -8.32
N PHE A 117 -0.54 -14.42 -7.06
CA PHE A 117 -0.93 -13.59 -5.91
C PHE A 117 -0.17 -12.27 -5.86
N LEU A 118 1.11 -12.26 -6.23
CA LEU A 118 1.88 -11.02 -6.34
C LEU A 118 1.30 -10.08 -7.38
N VAL A 119 1.03 -10.58 -8.59
CA VAL A 119 0.42 -9.76 -9.66
C VAL A 119 -0.97 -9.24 -9.24
N LEU A 120 -1.78 -10.11 -8.62
CA LEU A 120 -3.09 -9.75 -8.12
C LEU A 120 -2.98 -8.65 -7.05
N ASP A 121 -2.08 -8.81 -6.09
CA ASP A 121 -1.89 -7.88 -4.99
C ASP A 121 -1.42 -6.50 -5.49
N PHE A 122 -0.46 -6.44 -6.42
CA PHE A 122 -0.06 -5.17 -7.04
C PHE A 122 -1.19 -4.50 -7.79
N SER A 123 -2.00 -5.28 -8.52
CA SER A 123 -3.17 -4.76 -9.25
C SER A 123 -4.20 -4.19 -8.29
N MET A 124 -4.45 -4.88 -7.17
CA MET A 124 -5.35 -4.43 -6.10
C MET A 124 -4.79 -3.20 -5.37
N ALA A 125 -3.49 -3.14 -5.11
CA ALA A 125 -2.83 -2.00 -4.50
C ALA A 125 -3.03 -0.73 -5.34
N ILE A 126 -2.77 -0.83 -6.66
CA ILE A 126 -2.99 0.28 -7.60
C ILE A 126 -4.48 0.64 -7.63
N GLY A 127 -5.37 -0.33 -7.78
CA GLY A 127 -6.81 -0.12 -7.91
C GLY A 127 -7.42 0.54 -6.67
N LEU A 128 -7.22 -0.06 -5.50
CA LEU A 128 -7.82 0.41 -4.24
C LEU A 128 -7.21 1.73 -3.76
N SER A 129 -5.90 1.92 -3.89
CA SER A 129 -5.30 3.20 -3.55
C SER A 129 -5.74 4.31 -4.51
N THR A 130 -5.84 4.04 -5.82
CA THR A 130 -6.42 5.01 -6.77
C THR A 130 -7.86 5.34 -6.41
N PHE A 131 -8.66 4.33 -6.07
CA PHE A 131 -10.06 4.52 -5.71
C PHE A 131 -10.20 5.41 -4.47
N GLY A 132 -9.43 5.14 -3.40
CA GLY A 132 -9.39 6.00 -2.22
C GLY A 132 -8.95 7.44 -2.55
N GLY A 133 -7.87 7.60 -3.32
CA GLY A 133 -7.43 8.93 -3.77
C GLY A 133 -8.46 9.67 -4.62
N SER A 134 -9.27 8.95 -5.42
CA SER A 134 -10.32 9.54 -6.25
C SER A 134 -11.47 10.12 -5.42
N LEU A 135 -11.80 9.51 -4.28
CA LEU A 135 -12.84 10.02 -3.38
C LEU A 135 -12.39 11.32 -2.73
N VAL A 136 -11.14 11.39 -2.30
CA VAL A 136 -10.53 12.60 -1.74
C VAL A 136 -10.45 13.70 -2.80
N LYS A 137 -10.03 13.38 -4.02
CA LYS A 137 -10.02 14.34 -5.12
C LYS A 137 -11.42 14.93 -5.37
N LYS A 138 -12.44 14.07 -5.46
CA LYS A 138 -13.83 14.52 -5.63
C LYS A 138 -14.28 15.45 -4.52
N GLN A 139 -13.94 15.15 -3.27
CA GLN A 139 -14.27 15.99 -2.13
C GLN A 139 -13.72 17.42 -2.29
N HIS A 140 -12.42 17.56 -2.56
CA HIS A 140 -11.78 18.88 -2.75
C HIS A 140 -12.20 19.57 -4.06
N ASP A 141 -12.52 18.81 -5.11
CA ASP A 141 -13.13 19.36 -6.32
C ASP A 141 -14.45 20.08 -5.96
N PHE A 142 -15.36 19.44 -5.22
CA PHE A 142 -16.64 20.05 -4.82
C PHE A 142 -16.48 21.31 -3.96
N GLU A 143 -15.54 21.32 -3.01
CA GLU A 143 -15.27 22.47 -2.14
C GLU A 143 -14.79 23.71 -2.91
N ASN A 144 -14.18 23.55 -4.10
CA ASN A 144 -13.73 24.67 -4.94
C ASN A 144 -14.84 25.29 -5.80
N TYR A 145 -16.03 24.67 -5.86
CA TYR A 145 -17.18 25.18 -6.62
C TYR A 145 -18.28 25.81 -5.74
N GLU A 146 -18.10 25.81 -4.40
CA GLU A 146 -18.95 26.54 -3.44
C GLU A 146 -18.33 27.89 -3.07
#